data_AF-A0A0M8PC50-F1
#
_entry.id   AF-A0A0M8PC50-F1
#
_cell.length_a   1.000
_cell.length_b   1.000
_cell.length_c   1.000
_cell.angle_alpha   90.00
_cell.angle_beta   90.00
_cell.angle_gamma   90.00
#
_symmetry.space_group_name_H-M   'P 1'
#
loop_
_entity.id
_entity.type
_entity.pdbx_description
1 polymer ?
#
loop_
_entity_poly.entity_id
_entity_poly.type
_entity_poly.pdbx_seq_one_letter_code
_entity_poly.pdbx_strand_id
1 'polypeptide(L)'
;WTKGHPKRLGRTKTPISIAVGEPIRPHEPASELTAELHSTMERMLRELQSSYVHEPGAYWVPVRLGGTAPTLAEATALDDADTAARKARRAQKDAGTDG
;
A
#
# COMPACT_ATOMS: atom_id res chain seq x y z
N TRP A 1 -7.72 -9.37 4.33
CA TRP A 1 -6.46 -9.73 5.00
C TRP A 1 -5.35 -9.64 3.98
N THR A 2 -4.13 -9.30 4.39
CA THR A 2 -3.00 -9.26 3.44
C THR A 2 -2.71 -10.68 2.96
N LYS A 3 -2.66 -10.86 1.64
CA LYS A 3 -2.35 -12.14 1.03
C LYS A 3 -0.98 -12.63 1.53
N GLY A 4 -0.86 -13.93 1.79
CA GLY A 4 0.39 -14.52 2.31
C GLY A 4 0.65 -14.29 3.80
N HIS A 5 -0.21 -13.56 4.51
CA HIS A 5 -0.05 -13.31 5.96
C HIS A 5 -1.21 -13.87 6.79
N PRO A 6 -0.96 -14.22 8.07
CA PRO A 6 -2.00 -14.67 8.99
C PRO A 6 -3.18 -13.69 9.06
N LYS A 7 -4.40 -14.23 9.11
CA LYS A 7 -5.61 -13.42 9.27
C LYS A 7 -5.71 -12.92 10.70
N ARG A 8 -5.75 -11.61 10.92
CA ARG A 8 -6.08 -10.98 12.21
C ARG A 8 -7.51 -10.45 12.15
N LEU A 9 -8.48 -11.27 12.54
CA LEU A 9 -9.92 -10.97 12.42
C LEU A 9 -10.52 -10.26 13.65
N GLY A 10 -9.74 -10.10 14.72
CA GLY A 10 -10.14 -9.35 15.92
C GLY A 10 -9.70 -7.88 15.89
N ARG A 11 -9.97 -7.15 16.98
CA ARG A 11 -9.54 -5.76 17.14
C ARG A 11 -8.01 -5.67 17.18
N THR A 12 -7.41 -4.93 16.25
CA THR A 12 -5.95 -4.84 16.11
C THR A 12 -5.32 -3.73 16.96
N LYS A 13 -6.12 -2.79 17.48
CA LYS A 13 -5.65 -1.56 18.17
C LYS A 13 -4.55 -0.82 17.39
N THR A 14 -4.64 -0.85 16.05
CA THR A 14 -3.66 -0.21 15.17
C THR A 14 -3.64 1.30 15.45
N PRO A 15 -2.49 1.89 15.85
CA PRO A 15 -2.38 3.32 16.02
C PRO A 15 -2.62 4.04 14.69
N ILE A 16 -3.41 5.12 14.72
CA ILE A 16 -3.65 5.97 13.54
C ILE A 16 -3.20 7.37 13.89
N SER A 17 -2.31 7.93 13.07
CA SER A 17 -1.85 9.32 13.17
C SER A 17 -2.45 10.12 12.03
N ILE A 18 -2.95 11.32 12.34
CA ILE A 18 -3.57 12.23 11.38
C ILE A 18 -2.91 13.60 11.56
N ALA A 19 -2.55 14.24 10.45
CA ALA A 19 -2.18 15.65 10.41
C ALA A 19 -3.06 16.37 9.41
N VAL A 20 -3.40 17.61 9.71
CA VAL A 20 -4.17 18.51 8.85
C VAL A 20 -3.29 19.69 8.52
N GLY A 21 -3.18 20.02 7.24
CA GLY A 21 -2.29 21.07 6.74
C GLY A 21 -3.00 22.41 6.68
N GLU A 22 -2.21 23.45 6.44
CA GLU A 22 -2.74 24.78 6.14
C GLU A 22 -3.60 24.75 4.86
N PRO A 23 -4.66 25.58 4.77
CA PRO A 23 -5.48 25.66 3.58
C PRO A 23 -4.68 26.15 2.37
N ILE A 24 -4.75 25.42 1.25
CA ILE A 24 -4.23 25.86 -0.04
C ILE A 24 -5.36 26.58 -0.77
N ARG A 25 -5.11 27.83 -1.20
CA ARG A 25 -6.10 28.62 -1.94
C ARG A 25 -6.19 28.09 -3.37
N PRO A 26 -7.41 27.89 -3.93
CA PRO A 26 -7.55 27.47 -5.32
C PRO A 26 -6.98 28.51 -6.28
N HIS A 27 -6.22 28.06 -7.27
CA HIS A 27 -5.66 28.88 -8.35
C HIS A 27 -5.50 28.06 -9.64
N GLU A 28 -5.39 28.78 -10.76
CA GLU A 28 -5.08 28.22 -12.07
C GLU A 28 -3.60 28.50 -12.40
N PRO A 29 -2.91 27.60 -13.14
CA PRO A 29 -3.47 26.40 -13.75
C PRO A 29 -3.66 25.26 -12.75
N ALA A 30 -4.75 24.49 -12.89
CA ALA A 30 -5.06 23.36 -12.01
C ALA A 30 -3.92 22.32 -11.88
N SER A 31 -3.06 22.19 -12.88
CA SER A 31 -1.86 21.34 -12.83
C SER A 31 -0.85 21.81 -11.80
N GLU A 32 -0.62 23.11 -11.67
CA GLU A 32 0.30 23.69 -10.69
C GLU A 32 -0.27 23.56 -9.28
N LEU A 33 -1.56 23.85 -9.10
CA LEU A 33 -2.26 23.62 -7.84
C LEU A 33 -2.18 22.15 -7.39
N THR A 34 -2.33 21.20 -8.32
CA THR A 34 -2.21 19.77 -8.03
C THR A 34 -0.81 19.39 -7.60
N ALA A 35 0.22 19.95 -8.24
CA ALA A 35 1.62 19.72 -7.86
C ALA A 35 1.95 20.31 -6.48
N GLU A 36 1.43 21.50 -6.16
CA GLU A 36 1.57 22.13 -4.84
C GLU A 36 0.90 21.27 -3.76
N LEU A 37 -0.33 20.82 -3.99
CA LEU A 37 -1.05 19.94 -3.08
C LEU A 37 -0.27 18.64 -2.84
N HIS A 38 0.18 17.98 -3.91
CA HIS A 38 0.93 16.73 -3.82
C HIS A 38 2.21 16.89 -3.01
N SER A 39 3.04 17.89 -3.33
CA SER A 39 4.31 18.13 -2.63
C SER A 39 4.11 18.47 -1.14
N THR A 40 3.07 19.24 -0.82
CA THR A 40 2.70 19.57 0.57
C THR A 40 2.29 18.32 1.35
N MET A 41 1.39 17.51 0.79
CA MET A 41 0.95 16.26 1.41
C MET A 41 2.08 15.25 1.56
N GLU A 42 2.98 15.16 0.58
CA GLU A 42 4.13 14.27 0.62
C GLU A 42 5.07 14.63 1.78
N ARG A 43 5.39 15.91 1.95
CA ARG A 43 6.21 16.40 3.07
C ARG A 43 5.55 16.07 4.41
N MET A 44 4.26 16.39 4.57
CA MET A 44 3.52 16.10 5.80
C MET A 44 3.47 14.60 6.11
N LEU A 45 3.28 13.75 5.10
CA LEU A 45 3.29 12.30 5.25
C LEU A 45 4.66 11.80 5.73
N ARG A 46 5.76 12.34 5.19
CA ARG A 46 7.12 11.98 5.60
C ARG A 46 7.39 12.38 7.05
N GLU A 47 6.92 13.55 7.49
CA GLU A 47 7.00 14.02 8.87
C GLU A 47 6.21 13.08 9.81
N LEU A 48 4.94 12.79 9.50
CA LEU A 48 4.12 11.82 10.23
C LEU A 48 4.80 10.46 10.35
N GLN A 49 5.31 9.93 9.24
CA GLN A 49 6.03 8.66 9.23
C GLN A 49 7.27 8.71 10.12
N SER A 50 8.01 9.80 10.16
CA SER A 50 9.21 9.89 11.01
C SER A 50 8.89 9.79 12.51
N SER A 51 7.74 10.32 12.93
CA SER A 51 7.26 10.25 14.33
C SER A 51 6.55 8.94 14.68
N TYR A 52 6.14 8.16 13.69
CA TYR A 52 5.37 6.94 13.90
C TYR A 52 6.28 5.79 14.35
N VAL A 53 5.85 5.03 15.35
CA VAL A 53 6.59 3.83 15.80
C VAL A 53 6.38 2.71 14.77
N HIS A 54 7.41 2.44 13.98
CA HIS A 54 7.42 1.35 13.01
C HIS A 54 7.80 0.04 13.68
N GLU A 55 7.00 -1.01 13.47
CA GLU A 55 7.33 -2.36 13.91
C GLU A 55 8.48 -2.91 13.03
N PRO A 56 9.66 -3.22 13.61
CA PRO A 56 10.78 -3.73 12.82
C PRO A 56 10.43 -5.03 12.12
N GLY A 57 10.83 -5.16 10.85
CA GLY A 57 10.60 -6.35 10.02
C GLY A 57 9.16 -6.53 9.53
N ALA A 58 8.23 -5.65 9.90
CA ALA A 58 6.84 -5.78 9.48
C ALA A 58 6.70 -5.66 7.96
N TYR A 59 5.93 -6.57 7.37
CA TYR A 59 5.72 -6.69 5.91
C TYR A 59 5.00 -5.50 5.26
N TRP A 60 4.41 -4.62 6.07
CA TRP A 60 3.69 -3.43 5.61
C TRP A 60 4.49 -2.14 5.84
N VAL A 61 5.62 -2.21 6.57
CA VAL A 61 6.51 -1.07 6.79
C VAL A 61 7.54 -1.02 5.64
N PRO A 62 7.80 0.17 5.05
CA PRO A 62 8.85 0.33 4.03
C PRO A 62 10.24 -0.09 4.52
N VAL A 63 11.07 -0.62 3.61
CA VAL A 63 12.47 -1.00 3.91
C VAL A 63 13.27 0.14 4.54
N ARG A 64 13.11 1.37 4.03
CA ARG A 64 13.79 2.56 4.59
C ARG A 64 13.40 2.91 6.04
N LEU A 65 12.29 2.34 6.54
CA LEU A 65 11.79 2.51 7.89
C LEU A 65 11.96 1.23 8.73
N GLY A 66 12.79 0.28 8.27
CA GLY A 66 13.10 -0.96 8.99
C GLY A 66 12.12 -2.11 8.77
N GLY A 67 11.24 -2.00 7.77
CA GLY A 67 10.28 -3.06 7.43
C GLY A 67 10.69 -3.92 6.24
N THR A 68 9.73 -4.70 5.73
CA THR A 68 9.93 -5.64 4.62
C THR A 68 8.89 -5.47 3.51
N ALA A 69 8.20 -4.32 3.45
CA ALA A 69 7.24 -4.05 2.39
C ALA A 69 7.92 -4.06 1.00
N PRO A 70 7.28 -4.68 0.00
CA PRO A 70 7.84 -4.77 -1.35
C PRO A 70 7.90 -3.40 -2.00
N THR A 71 8.87 -3.23 -2.89
CA THR A 71 8.91 -2.13 -3.85
C THR A 71 7.72 -2.22 -4.81
N LEU A 72 7.42 -1.13 -5.52
CA LEU A 72 6.35 -1.14 -6.53
C LEU A 72 6.57 -2.21 -7.60
N ALA A 73 7.80 -2.35 -8.09
CA ALA A 73 8.13 -3.35 -9.10
C ALA A 73 7.93 -4.78 -8.58
N GLU A 74 8.36 -5.07 -7.36
CA GLU A 74 8.14 -6.38 -6.71
C GLU A 74 6.64 -6.64 -6.48
N ALA A 75 5.89 -5.63 -6.03
CA ALA A 75 4.44 -5.74 -5.84
C ALA A 75 3.73 -6.07 -7.16
N THR A 76 4.06 -5.38 -8.26
CA THR A 76 3.52 -5.68 -9.59
C THR A 76 3.84 -7.12 -10.03
N ALA A 77 5.10 -7.56 -9.87
CA ALA A 77 5.49 -8.92 -10.23
C ALA A 77 4.73 -9.98 -9.41
N LEU A 78 4.50 -9.73 -8.12
CA LEU A 78 3.73 -10.63 -7.24
C LEU A 78 2.25 -10.72 -7.66
N ASP A 79 1.66 -9.60 -8.09
CA ASP A 79 0.27 -9.54 -8.55
C ASP A 79 0.08 -10.25 -9.89
N ASP A 80 1.04 -10.08 -10.82
CA ASP A 80 1.03 -10.76 -12.12
C ASP A 80 1.16 -12.29 -11.95
N ALA A 81 2.11 -12.73 -11.11
CA ALA A 81 2.30 -14.14 -10.80
C ALA A 81 1.06 -14.78 -10.19
N ASP A 82 0.37 -14.07 -9.28
CA ASP A 82 -0.88 -14.55 -8.70
C ASP A 82 -2.01 -14.66 -9.72
N THR A 83 -2.09 -13.69 -10.62
CA THR A 83 -3.09 -13.66 -11.69
C THR A 83 -2.89 -14.84 -12.64
N ALA A 84 -1.65 -15.10 -13.04
CA ALA A 84 -1.30 -16.27 -13.84
C ALA A 84 -1.65 -17.59 -13.12
N ALA A 85 -1.26 -17.74 -11.85
CA ALA A 85 -1.54 -18.94 -11.06
C ALA A 85 -3.05 -19.18 -10.88
N ARG A 86 -3.83 -18.12 -10.66
CA ARG A 86 -5.29 -18.21 -10.55
C ARG A 86 -5.93 -18.64 -11.87
N LYS A 87 -5.47 -18.09 -13.00
CA LYS A 87 -5.93 -18.48 -14.34
C LYS A 87 -5.64 -19.96 -14.61
N ALA A 88 -4.44 -20.43 -14.30
CA ALA A 88 -4.05 -21.83 -14.47
C ALA A 88 -4.91 -22.78 -13.63
N ARG A 89 -5.13 -22.46 -12.34
CA ARG A 89 -6.03 -23.25 -11.47
C ARG A 89 -7.47 -23.33 -11.98
N ARG A 90 -7.99 -22.24 -12.56
CA ARG A 90 -9.33 -22.23 -13.16
C ARG A 90 -9.40 -23.13 -14.38
N ALA A 91 -8.45 -23.00 -15.31
CA ALA A 91 -8.39 -23.87 -16.50
C ALA A 91 -8.29 -25.36 -16.16
N GLN A 92 -7.52 -25.73 -15.13
CA GLN A 92 -7.43 -27.12 -14.64
C GLN A 92 -8.76 -27.61 -14.07
N LYS A 93 -9.48 -26.75 -13.34
CA LYS A 93 -10.80 -27.09 -12.77
C LYS A 93 -11.84 -27.27 -13.88
N ASP A 94 -11.85 -26.39 -14.88
CA ASP A 94 -12.79 -26.45 -16.00
C ASP A 94 -12.54 -27.73 -16.82
N ALA A 95 -11.28 -28.06 -17.12
CA ALA A 95 -10.91 -29.29 -17.81
C ALA A 95 -11.23 -30.58 -17.04
N GLY A 96 -11.30 -30.54 -15.71
CA GLY A 96 -11.67 -31.68 -14.87
C GLY A 96 -13.17 -31.80 -14.57
N THR A 97 -14.00 -30.84 -14.99
CA THR A 97 -15.46 -30.88 -14.81
C THR A 97 -16.18 -31.42 -16.05
N ASP A 98 -15.50 -31.46 -17.20
CA ASP A 98 -16.02 -31.95 -18.49
C ASP A 98 -15.68 -33.43 -18.78
N GLY A 99 -15.24 -34.21 -17.79
CA GLY A 99 -14.95 -35.65 -17.88
C GLY A 99 -15.58 -36.44 -16.75
#